data_AF-A0A497SK50-F1
#
_entry.id   AF-A0A497SK50-F1
#
_cell.length_a   1.000
_cell.length_b   1.000
_cell.length_c   1.000
_cell.angle_alpha   90.00
_cell.angle_beta   90.00
_cell.angle_gamma   90.00
#
_symmetry.space_group_name_H-M   'P 1'
#
loop_
_entity.id
_entity.type
_entity.pdbx_description
1 polymer ?
#
loop_
_entity_poly.entity_id
_entity_poly.type
_entity_poly.pdbx_seq_one_letter_code
_entity_poly.pdbx_strand_id
1 'polypeptide(L)'
;MLPYILPFICGVLTKLSDRIVDEQICSRKYGMVTSTLCGIVAALIIKYIPSVTELVIGVIVGVIISKKIDNVIHFLTLLVFAIAIYLFSVTTLLGISFGVLIFFTLSTVADEVLVDIAKQDKNKLSFILKQRLLLDIAAFLYSYYTGLWSIFISILLFDIGYRLVNFL
;
A
#
# COMPACT_ATOMS: atom_id res chain seq x y z
N MET A 1 -9.48 2.24 18.00
CA MET A 1 -8.09 2.74 17.93
C MET A 1 -7.10 1.63 17.59
N LEU A 2 -7.14 0.47 18.27
CA LEU A 2 -6.25 -0.67 18.01
C LEU A 2 -6.09 -1.10 16.52
N PRO A 3 -7.13 -1.18 15.67
CA PRO A 3 -6.95 -1.68 14.30
C PRO A 3 -6.16 -0.73 13.39
N TYR A 4 -6.13 0.57 13.69
CA TYR A 4 -5.41 1.57 12.91
C TYR A 4 -3.89 1.52 13.07
N ILE A 5 -3.39 0.72 14.03
CA ILE A 5 -1.94 0.42 14.09
C ILE A 5 -1.49 -0.45 12.92
N LEU A 6 -2.41 -1.24 12.33
CA LEU A 6 -2.07 -2.19 11.27
C LEU A 6 -1.65 -1.48 9.97
N PRO A 7 -2.37 -0.45 9.46
CA PRO A 7 -1.87 0.35 8.33
C PRO A 7 -0.49 0.95 8.56
N PHE A 8 -0.23 1.49 9.75
CA PHE A 8 1.09 2.03 10.11
C PHE A 8 2.19 0.96 10.05
N ILE A 9 1.96 -0.20 10.70
CA ILE A 9 2.89 -1.33 10.66
C ILE A 9 3.10 -1.82 9.22
N CYS A 10 2.03 -1.87 8.42
CA CYS A 10 2.11 -2.24 7.02
C CYS A 10 3.03 -1.29 6.25
N GLY A 11 2.88 0.03 6.42
CA GLY A 11 3.74 1.02 5.78
C GLY A 11 5.21 0.86 6.15
N VAL A 12 5.50 0.65 7.43
CA VAL A 12 6.87 0.36 7.92
C VAL A 12 7.43 -0.91 7.26
N LEU A 13 6.66 -2.01 7.27
CA LEU A 13 7.11 -3.28 6.70
C LEU A 13 7.30 -3.22 5.19
N THR A 14 6.42 -2.51 4.47
CA THR A 14 6.56 -2.29 3.03
C THR A 14 7.87 -1.55 2.74
N LYS A 15 8.13 -0.43 3.42
CA LYS A 15 9.37 0.31 3.17
C LYS A 15 10.62 -0.45 3.57
N LEU A 16 10.56 -1.17 4.69
CA LEU A 16 11.68 -1.99 5.13
C LEU A 16 11.98 -3.10 4.11
N SER A 17 10.94 -3.75 3.57
CA SER A 17 11.08 -4.73 2.49
C SER A 17 11.72 -4.10 1.25
N ASP A 18 11.24 -2.95 0.80
CA ASP A 18 11.79 -2.24 -0.36
C ASP A 18 13.29 -1.97 -0.17
N ARG A 19 13.70 -1.42 0.99
CA ARG A 19 15.12 -1.11 1.27
C ARG A 19 15.98 -2.36 1.36
N ILE A 20 15.49 -3.47 1.92
CA ILE A 20 16.25 -4.72 1.95
C ILE A 20 16.50 -5.24 0.53
N VAL A 21 15.53 -5.05 -0.37
CA VAL A 21 15.64 -5.47 -1.77
C VAL A 21 16.55 -4.53 -2.57
N ASP A 22 16.32 -3.22 -2.48
CA ASP A 22 16.94 -2.22 -3.35
C ASP A 22 18.32 -1.80 -2.84
N GLU A 23 18.46 -1.59 -1.53
CA GLU A 23 19.68 -1.08 -0.88
C GLU A 23 20.53 -2.20 -0.24
N GLN A 24 20.04 -3.44 -0.23
CA GLN A 24 20.71 -4.61 0.36
C GLN A 24 21.18 -4.40 1.81
N ILE A 25 20.45 -3.59 2.59
CA ILE A 25 20.80 -3.24 3.97
C ILE A 25 20.85 -4.44 4.92
N CYS A 26 20.23 -5.57 4.56
CA CYS A 26 20.18 -6.80 5.35
C CYS A 26 20.16 -8.04 4.46
N SER A 27 20.29 -9.22 5.10
CA SER A 27 20.24 -10.49 4.36
C SER A 27 18.86 -10.76 3.75
N ARG A 28 18.85 -11.50 2.63
CA ARG A 28 17.63 -11.93 1.91
C ARG A 28 16.62 -12.64 2.81
N LYS A 29 17.06 -13.32 3.87
CA LYS A 29 16.20 -13.99 4.85
C LYS A 29 15.32 -12.99 5.60
N TYR A 30 15.88 -11.84 5.99
CA TYR A 30 15.10 -10.78 6.64
C TYR A 30 14.07 -10.19 5.69
N GLY A 31 14.42 -9.99 4.42
CA GLY A 31 13.49 -9.56 3.37
C GLY A 31 12.29 -10.51 3.23
N MET A 32 12.53 -11.82 3.24
CA MET A 32 11.43 -12.81 3.21
C MET A 32 10.51 -12.71 4.42
N VAL A 33 11.08 -12.52 5.63
CA VAL A 33 10.30 -12.37 6.86
C VAL A 33 9.46 -11.10 6.83
N THR A 34 10.05 -9.96 6.47
CA THR A 34 9.34 -8.67 6.37
C THR A 34 8.22 -8.72 5.34
N SER A 35 8.46 -9.34 4.19
CA SER A 35 7.45 -9.51 3.14
C SER A 35 6.30 -10.42 3.55
N THR A 36 6.60 -11.50 4.26
CA THR A 36 5.60 -12.42 4.80
C THR A 36 4.73 -11.70 5.82
N LEU A 37 5.35 -11.00 6.78
CA LEU A 37 4.62 -10.21 7.78
C LEU A 37 3.78 -9.11 7.12
N CYS A 38 4.31 -8.43 6.09
CA CYS A 38 3.59 -7.40 5.35
C CYS A 38 2.31 -7.96 4.70
N GLY A 39 2.40 -9.12 4.03
CA GLY A 39 1.24 -9.75 3.40
C GLY A 39 0.16 -10.16 4.42
N ILE A 40 0.58 -10.69 5.57
CA ILE A 40 -0.34 -11.03 6.68
C ILE A 40 -1.01 -9.76 7.22
N VAL A 41 -0.24 -8.71 7.51
CA VAL A 41 -0.76 -7.45 8.05
C VAL A 41 -1.76 -6.82 7.07
N ALA A 42 -1.46 -6.81 5.77
CA ALA A 42 -2.38 -6.31 4.75
C ALA A 42 -3.73 -7.06 4.75
N ALA A 43 -3.71 -8.39 4.90
CA ALA A 43 -4.95 -9.16 5.03
C ALA A 43 -5.71 -8.89 6.34
N LEU A 44 -4.99 -8.67 7.45
CA LEU A 44 -5.59 -8.29 8.74
C LEU A 44 -6.21 -6.89 8.70
N ILE A 45 -5.66 -5.94 7.94
CA ILE A 45 -6.27 -4.63 7.71
C ILE A 45 -7.67 -4.82 7.13
N ILE A 46 -7.81 -5.65 6.08
CA ILE A 46 -9.10 -5.95 5.44
C ILE A 46 -10.06 -6.63 6.43
N LYS A 47 -9.56 -7.54 7.25
CA LYS A 47 -10.37 -8.23 8.26
C LYS A 47 -10.96 -7.27 9.29
N TYR A 48 -10.14 -6.37 9.85
CA TYR A 48 -10.50 -5.52 10.97
C TYR A 48 -11.03 -4.14 10.57
N ILE A 49 -10.76 -3.71 9.34
CA ILE A 49 -11.23 -2.44 8.77
C ILE A 49 -11.83 -2.73 7.37
N PRO A 50 -12.99 -3.39 7.27
CA PRO A 50 -13.56 -3.80 5.98
C PRO A 50 -13.78 -2.64 4.98
N SER A 51 -14.01 -1.43 5.49
CA SER A 51 -14.20 -0.22 4.67
C SER A 51 -12.97 0.20 3.85
N VAL A 52 -11.78 -0.36 4.10
CA VAL A 52 -10.57 -0.07 3.32
C VAL A 52 -10.20 -1.18 2.33
N THR A 53 -11.07 -2.18 2.16
CA THR A 53 -10.81 -3.35 1.30
C THR A 53 -10.47 -2.94 -0.13
N GLU A 54 -11.29 -2.09 -0.73
CA GLU A 54 -11.10 -1.61 -2.10
C GLU A 54 -9.83 -0.76 -2.25
N LEU A 55 -9.47 0.00 -1.22
CA LEU A 55 -8.21 0.75 -1.20
C LEU A 55 -7.03 -0.22 -1.20
N VAL A 56 -6.99 -1.18 -0.27
CA VAL A 56 -5.85 -2.12 -0.14
C VAL A 56 -5.68 -2.96 -1.40
N ILE A 57 -6.77 -3.55 -1.91
CA ILE A 57 -6.72 -4.36 -3.12
C ILE A 57 -6.39 -3.48 -4.32
N GLY A 58 -6.97 -2.28 -4.41
CA GLY A 58 -6.71 -1.33 -5.50
C GLY A 58 -5.24 -0.91 -5.56
N VAL A 59 -4.61 -0.66 -4.41
CA VAL A 59 -3.16 -0.38 -4.33
C VAL A 59 -2.35 -1.57 -4.82
N ILE A 60 -2.64 -2.79 -4.34
CA ILE A 60 -1.90 -3.99 -4.78
C ILE A 60 -2.02 -4.19 -6.29
N VAL A 61 -3.23 -4.07 -6.84
CA VAL A 61 -3.46 -4.18 -8.30
C VAL A 61 -2.74 -3.06 -9.05
N GLY A 62 -2.78 -1.82 -8.55
CA GLY A 62 -2.09 -0.69 -9.17
C GLY A 62 -0.57 -0.87 -9.21
N VAL A 63 0.02 -1.42 -8.15
CA VAL A 63 1.46 -1.73 -8.06
C VAL A 63 1.85 -2.87 -9.01
N ILE A 64 0.98 -3.89 -9.19
CA ILE A 64 1.16 -4.95 -10.20
C ILE A 64 1.18 -4.34 -11.61
N ILE A 65 0.17 -3.51 -11.94
CA ILE A 65 0.05 -2.87 -13.26
C ILE A 65 1.26 -1.98 -13.54
N SER A 66 1.75 -1.28 -12.52
CA SER A 66 2.93 -0.41 -12.59
C SER A 66 4.26 -1.18 -12.62
N LYS A 67 4.21 -2.52 -12.63
CA LYS A 67 5.37 -3.42 -12.68
C LYS A 67 6.41 -3.16 -11.58
N LYS A 68 5.97 -2.68 -10.42
CA LYS A 68 6.84 -2.48 -9.25
C LYS A 68 7.12 -3.80 -8.51
N ILE A 69 6.41 -4.88 -8.85
CA ILE A 69 6.72 -6.24 -8.38
C ILE A 69 7.70 -6.88 -9.35
N ASP A 70 8.97 -6.63 -9.12
CA ASP A 70 10.10 -7.09 -9.92
C ASP A 70 11.01 -8.10 -9.19
N ASN A 71 10.79 -8.31 -7.88
CA ASN A 71 11.58 -9.21 -7.05
C ASN A 71 10.74 -10.36 -6.46
N VAL A 72 11.39 -11.51 -6.26
CA VAL A 72 10.84 -12.68 -5.54
C VAL A 72 10.30 -12.30 -4.15
N ILE A 73 10.96 -11.36 -3.48
CA ILE A 73 10.54 -10.85 -2.16
C ILE A 73 9.19 -10.11 -2.27
N HIS A 74 9.02 -9.24 -3.28
CA HIS A 74 7.74 -8.57 -3.55
C HIS A 74 6.64 -9.57 -3.92
N PHE A 75 6.97 -10.57 -4.73
CA PHE A 75 6.03 -11.64 -5.08
C PHE A 75 5.58 -12.45 -3.87
N LEU A 76 6.48 -12.69 -2.90
CA LEU A 76 6.15 -13.39 -1.66
C LEU A 76 5.10 -12.62 -0.85
N THR A 77 5.19 -11.29 -0.76
CA THR A 77 4.15 -10.46 -0.11
C THR A 77 2.79 -10.67 -0.74
N LEU A 78 2.71 -10.65 -2.07
CA LEU A 78 1.46 -10.86 -2.80
C LEU A 78 0.88 -12.26 -2.58
N LEU A 79 1.72 -13.30 -2.64
CA LEU A 79 1.32 -14.68 -2.40
C LEU A 79 0.76 -14.86 -0.97
N VAL A 80 1.50 -14.36 0.02
CA VAL A 80 1.09 -14.46 1.43
C VAL A 80 -0.19 -13.67 1.68
N PHE A 81 -0.32 -12.47 1.10
CA PHE A 81 -1.56 -11.71 1.14
C PHE A 81 -2.74 -12.49 0.56
N ALA A 82 -2.59 -13.10 -0.62
CA ALA A 82 -3.64 -13.86 -1.28
C ALA A 82 -4.09 -15.09 -0.46
N ILE A 83 -3.14 -15.78 0.19
CA ILE A 83 -3.46 -16.90 1.10
C ILE A 83 -4.16 -16.38 2.36
N ALA A 84 -3.62 -15.32 2.98
CA ALA A 84 -4.15 -14.79 4.24
C ALA A 84 -5.55 -14.18 4.06
N ILE A 85 -5.81 -13.47 2.97
CA ILE A 85 -7.14 -12.90 2.70
C ILE A 85 -8.19 -13.99 2.46
N TYR A 86 -7.82 -15.07 1.76
CA TYR A 86 -8.69 -16.23 1.58
C TYR A 86 -9.04 -16.89 2.92
N LEU A 87 -8.06 -17.04 3.82
CA LEU A 87 -8.28 -17.66 5.12
C LEU A 87 -9.06 -16.77 6.11
N PHE A 88 -8.87 -15.46 6.06
CA PHE A 88 -9.36 -14.56 7.12
C PHE A 88 -10.57 -13.71 6.74
N SER A 89 -10.77 -13.44 5.46
CA SER A 89 -11.61 -12.32 5.01
C SER A 89 -12.38 -12.61 3.72
N VAL A 90 -12.61 -13.88 3.37
CA VAL A 90 -13.25 -14.26 2.10
C VAL A 90 -14.68 -13.68 1.96
N THR A 91 -15.40 -13.55 3.07
CA THR A 91 -16.75 -12.97 3.08
C THR A 91 -16.73 -11.47 2.81
N THR A 92 -15.68 -10.76 3.22
CA THR A 92 -15.49 -9.33 2.94
C THR A 92 -15.32 -9.06 1.45
N LEU A 93 -14.79 -10.02 0.68
CA LEU A 93 -14.58 -9.88 -0.76
C LEU A 93 -15.88 -9.84 -1.56
N LEU A 94 -16.98 -10.39 -1.03
CA LEU A 94 -18.27 -10.42 -1.73
C LEU A 94 -18.96 -9.05 -1.83
N GLY A 95 -18.56 -8.10 -0.98
CA GLY A 95 -19.13 -6.76 -0.92
C GLY A 95 -18.37 -5.69 -1.71
N ILE A 96 -17.35 -6.07 -2.49
CA ILE A 96 -16.48 -5.10 -3.15
C ILE A 96 -17.22 -4.32 -4.23
N SER A 97 -17.17 -2.99 -4.12
CA SER A 97 -17.59 -2.12 -5.21
C SER A 97 -16.48 -2.00 -6.27
N PHE A 98 -16.69 -2.62 -7.43
CA PHE A 98 -15.73 -2.56 -8.54
C PHE A 98 -15.41 -1.13 -8.98
N GLY A 99 -16.37 -0.20 -8.92
CA GLY A 99 -16.13 1.21 -9.27
C GLY A 99 -15.10 1.87 -8.34
N VAL A 100 -15.20 1.59 -7.03
CA VAL A 100 -14.28 2.12 -6.01
C VAL A 100 -12.91 1.46 -6.13
N LEU A 101 -12.89 0.16 -6.39
CA LEU A 101 -11.65 -0.58 -6.65
C LEU A 101 -10.89 -0.01 -7.86
N ILE A 102 -11.59 0.20 -8.98
CA ILE A 102 -11.00 0.79 -10.19
C ILE A 102 -10.49 2.21 -9.89
N PHE A 103 -11.26 3.02 -9.15
CA PHE A 103 -10.86 4.37 -8.76
C PHE A 103 -9.52 4.39 -7.99
N PHE A 104 -9.38 3.56 -6.95
CA PHE A 104 -8.11 3.48 -6.20
C PHE A 104 -6.97 2.86 -6.99
N THR A 105 -7.27 1.87 -7.85
CA THR A 105 -6.28 1.27 -8.75
C THR A 105 -5.71 2.32 -9.69
N LEU A 106 -6.57 3.09 -10.38
CA LEU A 106 -6.15 4.14 -11.29
C LEU A 106 -5.38 5.25 -10.58
N SER A 107 -5.81 5.62 -9.37
CA SER A 107 -5.10 6.61 -8.54
C SER A 107 -3.69 6.14 -8.19
N THR A 108 -3.54 4.87 -7.83
CA THR A 108 -2.23 4.26 -7.53
C THR A 108 -1.34 4.22 -8.78
N VAL A 109 -1.88 3.80 -9.93
CA VAL A 109 -1.12 3.77 -11.19
C VAL A 109 -0.69 5.18 -11.60
N ALA A 110 -1.58 6.17 -11.48
CA ALA A 110 -1.26 7.56 -11.78
C ALA A 110 -0.12 8.07 -10.88
N ASP A 111 -0.15 7.76 -9.59
CA ASP A 111 0.94 8.11 -8.67
C ASP A 111 2.27 7.50 -9.10
N GLU A 112 2.32 6.21 -9.43
CA GLU A 112 3.55 5.56 -9.87
C GLU A 112 4.11 6.16 -11.17
N VAL A 113 3.22 6.46 -12.13
CA VAL A 113 3.61 7.11 -13.39
C VAL A 113 4.16 8.52 -13.14
N LEU A 114 3.51 9.30 -12.28
CA LEU A 114 3.96 10.65 -11.91
C LEU A 114 5.31 10.61 -11.20
N VAL A 115 5.52 9.65 -10.30
CA VAL A 115 6.80 9.46 -9.61
C VAL A 115 7.91 9.11 -10.60
N ASP A 116 7.65 8.22 -11.56
CA ASP A 116 8.65 7.82 -12.55
C ASP A 116 9.01 8.98 -13.50
N ILE A 117 8.04 9.81 -13.91
CA ILE A 117 8.29 11.06 -14.65
C ILE A 117 9.14 12.02 -13.79
N ALA A 118 8.79 12.19 -12.51
CA ALA A 118 9.49 13.07 -11.59
C ALA A 118 10.92 12.61 -11.26
N LYS A 119 11.28 11.34 -11.49
CA LYS A 119 12.68 10.87 -11.39
C LYS A 119 13.54 11.36 -12.57
N GLN A 120 12.92 11.59 -13.72
CA GLN A 120 13.62 12.08 -14.92
C GLN A 120 13.81 13.60 -14.91
N ASP A 121 12.94 14.35 -14.21
CA ASP A 121 13.01 15.81 -14.12
C ASP A 121 13.71 16.29 -12.82
N LYS A 122 14.58 17.30 -12.93
CA LYS A 122 15.33 17.93 -11.81
C LYS A 122 14.63 19.15 -11.21
N ASN A 123 13.48 19.56 -11.74
CA ASN A 123 12.78 20.76 -11.28
C ASN A 123 12.24 20.65 -9.85
N LYS A 124 11.97 21.78 -9.18
CA LYS A 124 11.39 21.86 -7.81
C LYS A 124 10.04 21.13 -7.69
N LEU A 125 9.26 21.05 -8.77
CA LEU A 125 8.01 20.28 -8.86
C LEU A 125 8.24 18.77 -8.69
N SER A 126 9.43 18.26 -9.03
CA SER A 126 9.77 16.85 -8.83
C SER A 126 9.74 16.44 -7.34
N PHE A 127 9.96 17.39 -6.41
CA PHE A 127 9.92 17.10 -4.98
C PHE A 127 8.51 16.76 -4.50
N ILE A 128 7.49 17.48 -5.00
CA ILE A 128 6.09 17.25 -4.65
C ILE A 128 5.57 15.98 -5.32
N LEU A 129 5.89 15.79 -6.60
CA LEU A 129 5.47 14.62 -7.38
C LEU A 129 6.08 13.31 -6.86
N LYS A 130 7.23 13.36 -6.18
CA LYS A 130 7.84 12.19 -5.53
C LYS A 130 7.10 11.70 -4.28
N GLN A 131 6.17 12.48 -3.72
CA GLN A 131 5.52 12.18 -2.45
C GLN A 131 4.23 11.34 -2.56
N ARG A 132 3.87 10.82 -3.75
CA ARG A 132 2.69 9.95 -3.98
C ARG A 132 1.40 10.50 -3.35
N LEU A 133 1.17 11.81 -3.53
CA LEU A 133 0.07 12.51 -2.87
C LEU A 133 -1.28 12.26 -3.57
N LEU A 134 -1.30 11.70 -4.78
CA LEU A 134 -2.55 11.56 -5.53
C LEU A 134 -3.46 10.52 -4.89
N LEU A 135 -2.92 9.41 -4.41
CA LEU A 135 -3.67 8.39 -3.69
C LEU A 135 -4.22 8.92 -2.35
N ASP A 136 -3.42 9.72 -1.62
CA ASP A 136 -3.87 10.36 -0.38
C ASP A 136 -5.02 11.34 -0.63
N ILE A 137 -4.91 12.17 -1.69
CA ILE A 137 -5.96 13.09 -2.10
C ILE A 137 -7.22 12.32 -2.54
N ALA A 138 -7.05 11.25 -3.32
CA ALA A 138 -8.16 10.40 -3.76
C ALA A 138 -8.88 9.75 -2.56
N ALA A 139 -8.13 9.23 -1.59
CA ALA A 139 -8.67 8.68 -0.35
C ALA A 139 -9.37 9.74 0.49
N PHE A 140 -8.80 10.96 0.60
CA PHE A 140 -9.42 12.07 1.30
C PHE A 140 -10.77 12.46 0.67
N LEU A 141 -10.80 12.67 -0.66
CA LEU A 141 -12.02 13.05 -1.38
C LEU A 141 -13.10 11.98 -1.27
N TYR A 142 -12.72 10.71 -1.40
CA TYR A 142 -13.64 9.59 -1.27
C TYR A 142 -14.18 9.46 0.17
N SER A 143 -13.32 9.60 1.18
CA SER A 143 -13.72 9.63 2.59
C SER A 143 -14.65 10.81 2.90
N TYR A 144 -14.38 11.99 2.34
CA TYR A 144 -15.24 13.17 2.50
C TYR A 144 -16.62 12.95 1.90
N TYR A 145 -16.69 12.39 0.69
CA TYR A 145 -17.96 12.13 0.00
C TYR A 145 -18.80 11.04 0.69
N THR A 146 -18.18 9.96 1.16
CA THR A 146 -18.88 8.81 1.76
C THR A 146 -19.06 8.90 3.27
N GLY A 147 -18.35 9.81 3.95
CA GLY A 147 -18.24 9.87 5.40
C GLY A 147 -17.34 8.78 6.02
N LEU A 148 -16.75 7.89 5.21
CA LEU A 148 -15.91 6.78 5.67
C LEU A 148 -14.45 7.23 5.89
N TRP A 149 -14.23 7.97 6.97
CA TRP A 149 -12.90 8.48 7.35
C TRP A 149 -11.85 7.40 7.63
N SER A 150 -12.27 6.16 7.86
CA SER A 150 -11.37 5.02 8.04
C SER A 150 -10.41 4.82 6.86
N ILE A 151 -10.83 5.16 5.64
CA ILE A 151 -10.00 5.03 4.41
C ILE A 151 -8.86 6.03 4.46
N PHE A 152 -9.18 7.32 4.59
CA PHE A 152 -8.19 8.38 4.68
C PHE A 152 -7.25 8.21 5.89
N ILE A 153 -7.78 7.86 7.07
CA ILE A 153 -6.94 7.63 8.26
C ILE A 153 -5.99 6.45 8.04
N SER A 154 -6.44 5.37 7.38
CA SER A 154 -5.60 4.21 7.14
C SER A 154 -4.47 4.51 6.17
N ILE A 155 -4.74 5.22 5.06
CA ILE A 155 -3.67 5.58 4.12
C ILE A 155 -2.70 6.57 4.76
N LEU A 156 -3.18 7.56 5.50
CA LEU A 156 -2.33 8.53 6.20
C LEU A 156 -1.38 7.82 7.19
N LEU A 157 -1.89 6.87 7.97
CA LEU A 157 -1.08 6.10 8.92
C LEU A 157 -0.08 5.18 8.22
N PHE A 158 -0.48 4.55 7.12
CA PHE A 158 0.43 3.80 6.25
C PHE A 158 1.58 4.70 5.76
N ASP A 159 1.25 5.90 5.28
CA ASP A 159 2.22 6.85 4.74
C ASP A 159 3.20 7.37 5.80
N ILE A 160 2.70 7.67 7.01
CA ILE A 160 3.55 8.03 8.15
C ILE A 160 4.53 6.89 8.48
N GLY A 161 4.03 5.64 8.54
CA GLY A 161 4.86 4.46 8.79
C GLY A 161 5.92 4.24 7.70
N TYR A 162 5.51 4.37 6.44
CA TYR A 162 6.39 4.25 5.27
C TYR A 162 7.50 5.30 5.30
N ARG A 163 7.17 6.57 5.56
CA ARG A 163 8.14 7.68 5.59
C ARG A 163 9.08 7.59 6.79
N LEU A 164 8.63 7.09 7.94
CA LEU A 164 9.46 6.94 9.13
C LEU A 164 10.72 6.09 8.86
N VAL A 165 10.58 5.03 8.06
CA VAL A 165 11.71 4.16 7.70
C VAL A 165 12.74 4.85 6.81
N ASN A 166 12.41 5.95 6.12
CA ASN A 166 13.41 6.75 5.38
C ASN A 166 14.31 7.58 6.29
N PHE A 167 13.87 7.88 7.51
CA PHE A 167 14.64 8.65 8.48
C PHE A 167 15.55 7.77 9.36
N LEU A 168 15.30 6.45 9.38
CA LEU A 168 16.11 5.45 10.08
C LEU A 168 17.24 4.92 9.19
#